data_AF-A0A920SM86-F1
#
_entry.id   AF-A0A920SM86-F1
#
_cell.length_a   1.000
_cell.length_b   1.000
_cell.length_c   1.000
_cell.angle_alpha   90.00
_cell.angle_beta   90.00
_cell.angle_gamma   90.00
#
_symmetry.space_group_name_H-M   'P 1'
#
loop_
_entity.id
_entity.type
_entity.pdbx_description
1 polymer ?
#
loop_
_entity_poly.entity_id
_entity_poly.type
_entity_poly.pdbx_seq_one_letter_code
_entity_poly.pdbx_strand_id
1 'polypeptide(L)'
;MAILDADKKGFLRSTRSLIQTIGRAARHVRGKAILYADVLTDSMKRAIVKLIASNQAVQLQQEISHTPRDSKSVRDMIDGVHAGGGNGAKGPSTRNRAPIPPEGFDQPASATEMAKCLRHWESKKFKHAEGLEFELAASVRDQITAFKSTQWGMSGER
;
A
#
# COMPACT_ATOMS: atom_id res chain seq x y z
N MET A 1 9.99 -0.99 8.74
CA MET A 1 10.33 0.43 8.51
C MET A 1 11.75 0.69 8.96
N ALA A 2 12.52 1.50 8.24
CA ALA A 2 13.91 1.82 8.57
C ALA A 2 14.09 3.34 8.75
N ILE A 3 14.87 3.74 9.76
CA ILE A 3 15.30 5.11 10.01
C ILE A 3 16.82 5.13 9.87
N LEU A 4 17.30 5.79 8.81
CA LEU A 4 18.73 5.95 8.54
C LEU A 4 19.28 7.16 9.31
N ASP A 5 20.54 7.10 9.73
CA ASP A 5 21.21 8.15 10.50
C ASP A 5 20.39 8.60 11.72
N ALA A 6 19.97 7.65 12.54
CA ALA A 6 19.07 7.89 13.67
C ALA A 6 19.74 8.69 14.81
N ASP A 7 21.07 8.76 14.83
CA ASP A 7 21.91 9.46 15.80
C ASP A 7 22.27 10.89 15.42
N LYS A 8 22.01 11.32 14.17
CA LYS A 8 22.23 12.71 13.77
C LYS A 8 21.33 13.66 14.55
N LYS A 9 21.88 14.78 15.01
CA LYS A 9 21.10 15.80 15.73
C LYS A 9 20.21 16.57 14.76
N GLY A 10 19.01 16.93 15.21
CA GLY A 10 18.08 17.76 14.43
C GLY A 10 16.63 17.42 14.72
N PHE A 11 15.73 18.21 14.14
CA PHE A 11 14.28 18.08 14.36
C PHE A 11 13.77 16.68 14.05
N LEU A 12 14.15 16.11 12.90
CA LEU A 12 13.72 14.78 12.44
C LEU A 12 14.22 13.61 13.31
N ARG A 13 15.14 13.87 14.24
CA ARG A 13 15.72 12.90 15.19
C ARG A 13 15.47 13.29 16.64
N SER A 14 14.58 14.25 16.86
CA SER A 14 14.05 14.54 18.18
C SER A 14 13.28 13.32 18.71
N THR A 15 13.20 13.19 20.03
CA THR A 15 12.42 12.15 20.70
C THR A 15 11.00 12.03 20.13
N ARG A 16 10.34 13.19 19.90
CA ARG A 16 8.96 13.24 19.37
C ARG A 16 8.89 12.72 17.93
N SER A 17 9.80 13.15 17.07
CA SER A 17 9.82 12.72 15.66
C SER A 17 10.14 11.23 15.52
N LEU A 18 11.05 10.70 16.35
CA LEU A 18 11.35 9.27 16.38
C LEU A 18 10.12 8.46 16.79
N ILE A 19 9.42 8.86 17.86
CA ILE A 19 8.19 8.19 18.30
C ILE A 19 7.12 8.19 17.20
N GLN A 20 6.86 9.35 16.57
CA GLN A 20 5.85 9.47 15.51
C GLN A 20 6.19 8.61 14.30
N THR A 21 7.48 8.60 13.91
CA THR A 21 7.97 7.78 12.83
C THR A 21 7.74 6.31 13.21
N ILE A 22 8.32 5.82 14.31
CA ILE A 22 8.17 4.42 14.76
C ILE A 22 6.69 4.00 14.88
N GLY A 23 5.81 4.89 15.34
CA GLY A 23 4.37 4.66 15.45
C GLY A 23 3.68 4.29 14.12
N ARG A 24 4.25 4.67 12.97
CA ARG A 24 3.75 4.20 11.66
C ARG A 24 3.88 2.69 11.51
N ALA A 25 4.95 2.09 12.06
CA ALA A 25 5.15 0.64 12.03
C ALA A 25 4.19 -0.09 12.98
N ALA A 26 3.81 0.51 14.11
CA ALA A 26 2.94 -0.09 15.12
C ALA A 26 1.51 -0.39 14.63
N ARG A 27 1.10 0.11 13.46
CA ARG A 27 -0.21 -0.19 12.84
C ARG A 27 -0.29 -1.57 12.18
N HIS A 28 0.82 -2.31 12.15
CA HIS A 28 0.88 -3.66 11.61
C HIS A 28 1.24 -4.67 12.71
N VAL A 29 0.57 -5.83 12.72
CA VAL A 29 0.79 -6.91 13.71
C VAL A 29 2.26 -7.36 13.78
N ARG A 30 2.95 -7.39 12.64
CA ARG A 30 4.39 -7.71 12.54
C ARG A 30 5.25 -6.47 12.29
N GLY A 31 4.75 -5.29 12.63
CA GLY A 31 5.41 -4.03 12.41
C GLY A 31 6.72 -3.93 13.19
N LYS A 32 7.83 -3.74 12.49
CA LYS A 32 9.15 -3.53 13.09
C LYS A 32 9.77 -2.22 12.59
N ALA A 33 10.42 -1.50 13.50
CA ALA A 33 11.23 -0.32 13.21
C ALA A 33 12.70 -0.65 13.46
N ILE A 34 13.56 -0.38 12.49
CA ILE A 34 15.01 -0.56 12.56
C ILE A 34 15.65 0.83 12.52
N LEU A 35 16.48 1.14 13.51
CA LEU A 35 17.21 2.40 13.60
C LEU A 35 18.68 2.10 13.29
N TYR A 36 19.19 2.68 12.20
CA TYR A 36 20.61 2.64 11.87
C TYR A 36 21.29 3.87 12.47
N ALA A 37 22.25 3.65 13.35
CA ALA A 37 22.98 4.67 14.09
C ALA A 37 24.30 4.09 14.57
N ASP A 38 25.32 4.95 14.66
CA ASP A 38 26.62 4.58 15.23
C ASP A 38 26.57 4.68 16.76
N VAL A 39 25.81 5.64 17.31
CA VAL A 39 25.70 5.87 18.76
C VAL A 39 24.26 5.94 19.23
N LEU A 40 23.99 5.35 20.41
CA LEU A 40 22.69 5.45 21.07
C LEU A 40 22.51 6.82 21.76
N THR A 41 21.87 7.77 21.07
CA THR A 41 21.63 9.12 21.60
C THR A 41 20.53 9.16 22.68
N ASP A 42 20.51 10.20 23.50
CA ASP A 42 19.49 10.36 24.54
C ASP A 42 18.07 10.52 23.99
N SER A 43 17.93 11.12 22.80
CA SER A 43 16.63 11.19 22.10
C SER A 43 16.13 9.80 21.72
N MET A 44 17.02 8.91 21.26
CA MET A 44 16.70 7.52 20.98
C MET A 44 16.35 6.75 22.24
N LYS A 45 17.16 6.87 23.31
CA LYS A 45 16.87 6.23 24.61
C LYS A 45 15.50 6.61 25.13
N ARG A 46 15.19 7.90 25.17
CA ARG A 46 13.88 8.41 25.61
C ARG A 46 12.74 7.89 24.75
N ALA A 47 12.93 7.83 23.43
CA ALA A 47 11.93 7.30 22.50
C ALA A 47 11.66 5.81 22.74
N ILE A 48 12.72 5.00 22.93
CA ILE A 48 12.63 3.57 23.19
C ILE A 48 11.95 3.29 24.53
N VAL A 49 12.38 3.97 25.62
CA VAL A 49 11.78 3.80 26.95
C VAL A 49 10.29 4.12 26.91
N LYS A 50 9.90 5.23 26.26
CA LYS A 50 8.49 5.61 26.14
C LYS A 50 7.68 4.60 25.34
N LEU A 51 8.27 4.00 24.30
CA LEU A 51 7.62 2.96 23.50
C LEU A 51 7.41 1.66 24.30
N ILE A 52 8.43 1.22 25.04
CA ILE A 52 8.36 0.01 25.88
C ILE A 52 7.30 0.18 26.97
N ALA A 53 7.32 1.32 27.68
CA ALA A 53 6.33 1.62 28.71
C ALA A 53 4.90 1.64 28.13
N SER A 54 4.71 2.22 26.95
CA SER A 54 3.41 2.22 26.27
C SER A 54 2.96 0.81 25.89
N ASN A 55 3.86 -0.05 25.41
CA ASN A 55 3.52 -1.42 25.04
C ASN A 55 3.18 -2.28 26.26
N GLN A 56 3.92 -2.11 27.37
CA GLN A 56 3.60 -2.78 28.64
C GLN A 56 2.25 -2.34 29.19
N ALA A 57 1.93 -1.04 29.13
CA ALA A 57 0.62 -0.54 29.52
C ALA A 57 -0.51 -1.14 28.66
N VAL A 58 -0.31 -1.27 27.35
CA VAL A 58 -1.28 -1.94 26.46
C VAL A 58 -1.44 -3.41 26.79
N GLN A 59 -0.36 -4.14 27.08
CA GLN A 59 -0.42 -5.55 27.47
C GLN A 59 -1.21 -5.73 28.77
N LEU A 60 -0.90 -4.93 29.79
CA LEU A 60 -1.62 -4.95 31.07
C LEU A 60 -3.11 -4.57 30.88
N GLN A 61 -3.40 -3.57 30.03
CA GLN A 61 -4.79 -3.24 29.69
C GLN A 61 -5.49 -4.37 28.95
N GLN A 62 -4.81 -5.09 28.05
CA GLN A 62 -5.37 -6.25 27.37
C GLN A 62 -5.64 -7.39 28.34
N GLU A 63 -4.71 -7.71 29.25
CA GLU A 63 -4.89 -8.71 30.31
C GLU A 63 -6.09 -8.40 31.20
N ILE A 64 -6.27 -7.12 31.56
CA ILE A 64 -7.41 -6.65 32.37
C ILE A 64 -8.72 -6.62 31.56
N SER A 65 -8.64 -6.39 30.24
CA SER A 65 -9.80 -6.15 29.37
C SER A 65 -10.13 -7.34 28.46
N HIS A 66 -9.65 -8.55 28.75
CA HIS A 66 -10.00 -9.75 27.99
C HIS A 66 -11.48 -10.16 28.21
N THR A 67 -12.38 -9.36 27.65
CA THR A 67 -13.57 -9.83 26.95
C THR A 67 -13.20 -9.87 25.46
N PRO A 68 -13.16 -11.04 24.80
CA PRO A 68 -12.70 -11.14 23.43
C PRO A 68 -13.69 -10.45 22.48
N ARG A 69 -13.21 -9.47 21.71
CA ARG A 69 -13.95 -8.94 20.56
C ARG A 69 -13.15 -9.16 19.28
N ASP A 70 -13.85 -9.80 18.34
CA ASP A 70 -13.59 -9.97 16.92
C ASP A 70 -12.51 -10.98 16.47
N SER A 71 -12.96 -12.24 16.34
CA SER A 71 -12.79 -12.94 15.07
C SER A 71 -14.12 -12.96 14.33
N LYS A 72 -14.47 -11.87 13.63
CA LYS A 72 -15.49 -11.99 12.59
C LYS A 72 -14.92 -12.86 11.48
N SER A 73 -15.35 -14.10 11.46
CA SER A 73 -15.34 -14.95 10.27
C SER A 73 -15.98 -14.16 9.13
N VAL A 74 -15.17 -13.66 8.19
CA VAL A 74 -15.67 -13.33 6.85
C VAL A 74 -15.57 -14.62 6.07
N ARG A 75 -16.60 -15.46 6.16
CA ARG A 75 -16.97 -16.49 5.20
C ARG A 75 -18.41 -16.92 5.45
N ASP A 76 -19.11 -17.07 4.34
CA ASP A 76 -20.49 -17.50 4.15
C ASP A 76 -21.60 -16.55 4.59
N MET A 77 -22.02 -15.71 3.63
CA MET A 77 -23.42 -15.63 3.19
C MET A 77 -23.50 -14.70 1.97
N ILE A 78 -23.18 -15.25 0.79
CA ILE A 78 -23.79 -14.81 -0.47
C ILE A 78 -24.22 -16.10 -1.19
N ASP A 79 -25.08 -16.86 -0.53
CA ASP A 79 -25.88 -17.91 -1.14
C ASP A 79 -27.34 -17.50 -0.93
N GLY A 80 -28.09 -17.37 -2.02
CA GLY A 80 -29.49 -16.95 -2.00
C GLY A 80 -29.71 -15.44 -2.25
N VAL A 81 -29.67 -15.05 -3.52
CA VAL A 81 -30.69 -14.27 -4.25
C VAL A 81 -30.05 -13.90 -5.59
N HIS A 82 -30.26 -14.76 -6.58
CA HIS A 82 -30.62 -14.47 -7.98
C HIS A 82 -30.85 -15.82 -8.67
N ALA A 83 -31.79 -16.61 -8.13
CA ALA A 83 -32.55 -17.55 -8.95
C ALA A 83 -33.66 -16.73 -9.62
N GLY A 84 -33.30 -16.02 -10.67
CA GLY A 84 -34.20 -15.34 -11.60
C GLY A 84 -33.57 -15.50 -12.98
N GLY A 85 -34.18 -16.33 -13.80
CA GLY A 85 -33.56 -16.96 -14.96
C GLY A 85 -32.94 -16.00 -15.97
N GLY A 86 -31.88 -16.49 -16.62
CA GLY A 86 -31.27 -15.83 -17.75
C GLY A 86 -29.98 -16.52 -18.13
N ASN A 87 -30.04 -17.32 -19.19
CA ASN A 87 -28.87 -17.68 -19.99
C ASN A 87 -28.14 -16.40 -20.39
N GLY A 88 -27.16 -15.98 -19.61
CA GLY A 88 -26.32 -14.81 -19.86
C GLY A 88 -24.91 -15.28 -20.10
N ALA A 89 -24.53 -15.37 -21.37
CA ALA A 89 -23.19 -15.72 -21.82
C ALA A 89 -22.10 -15.04 -20.98
N LYS A 90 -21.06 -15.81 -20.62
CA LYS A 90 -19.74 -15.25 -20.32
C LYS A 90 -19.36 -14.35 -21.50
N GLY A 91 -19.58 -13.05 -21.36
CA GLY A 91 -19.11 -12.06 -22.31
C GLY A 91 -17.61 -12.26 -22.52
N PRO A 92 -17.11 -12.13 -23.76
CA PRO A 92 -15.74 -12.46 -24.08
C PRO A 92 -14.83 -11.59 -23.21
N SER A 93 -14.06 -12.26 -22.35
CA SER A 93 -12.91 -11.66 -21.70
C SER A 93 -12.08 -11.02 -22.80
N THR A 94 -12.00 -9.69 -22.82
CA THR A 94 -11.10 -8.88 -23.64
C THR A 94 -9.66 -9.10 -23.15
N ARG A 95 -9.22 -10.36 -23.13
CA ARG A 95 -7.96 -10.79 -22.51
C ARG A 95 -6.74 -10.56 -23.41
N ASN A 96 -6.91 -9.96 -24.59
CA ASN A 96 -5.85 -9.80 -25.59
C ASN A 96 -5.76 -8.38 -26.17
N ARG A 97 -6.19 -7.33 -25.47
CA ARG A 97 -5.85 -5.97 -25.91
C ARG A 97 -4.50 -5.59 -25.31
N ALA A 98 -3.45 -5.67 -26.13
CA ALA A 98 -2.15 -5.11 -25.78
C ALA A 98 -2.34 -3.67 -25.26
N PRO A 99 -1.63 -3.26 -24.18
CA PRO A 99 -1.73 -1.90 -23.67
C PRO A 99 -1.44 -0.93 -24.82
N ILE A 100 -2.40 -0.08 -25.17
CA ILE A 100 -2.22 0.92 -26.24
C ILE A 100 -1.45 2.08 -25.61
N PRO A 101 -0.19 2.34 -25.98
CA PRO A 101 0.56 3.45 -25.41
C PRO A 101 -0.17 4.79 -25.62
N PRO A 102 0.00 5.78 -24.72
CA PRO A 102 -0.51 7.11 -24.98
C PRO A 102 0.15 7.71 -26.23
N GLU A 103 -0.60 8.50 -27.00
CA GLU A 103 -0.11 9.14 -28.23
C GLU A 103 1.22 9.86 -27.99
N GLY A 104 2.22 9.56 -28.82
CA GLY A 104 3.58 10.09 -28.69
C GLY A 104 4.54 9.26 -27.83
N PHE A 105 4.10 8.10 -27.32
CA PHE A 105 4.93 7.20 -26.49
C PHE A 105 4.91 5.75 -27.01
N ASP A 106 5.04 5.56 -28.32
CA ASP A 106 4.87 4.25 -28.96
C ASP A 106 5.89 3.20 -28.50
N GLN A 107 7.05 3.63 -28.01
CA GLN A 107 8.05 2.80 -27.31
C GLN A 107 8.87 3.70 -26.37
N PRO A 108 8.57 3.74 -25.07
CA PRO A 108 9.39 4.50 -24.13
C PRO A 108 10.75 3.79 -24.00
N ALA A 109 11.78 4.35 -24.63
CA ALA A 109 13.11 3.78 -24.68
C ALA A 109 13.89 4.03 -23.36
N SER A 110 13.44 5.00 -22.57
CA SER A 110 14.07 5.42 -21.31
C SER A 110 13.14 5.29 -20.10
N ALA A 111 13.73 4.98 -18.94
CA ALA A 111 13.03 4.99 -17.64
C ALA A 111 12.34 6.33 -17.34
N THR A 112 12.89 7.45 -17.83
CA THR A 112 12.28 8.77 -17.68
C THR A 112 11.03 8.94 -18.54
N GLU A 113 11.03 8.41 -19.76
CA GLU A 113 9.88 8.46 -20.66
C GLU A 113 8.75 7.56 -20.15
N MET A 114 9.07 6.36 -19.66
CA MET A 114 8.12 5.47 -18.99
C MET A 114 7.41 6.15 -17.81
N ALA A 115 8.18 6.85 -16.96
CA ALA A 115 7.62 7.58 -15.83
C ALA A 115 6.70 8.73 -16.29
N LYS A 116 6.96 9.35 -17.45
CA LYS A 116 6.07 10.35 -18.04
C LYS A 116 4.78 9.71 -18.59
N CYS A 117 4.85 8.60 -19.32
CA CYS A 117 3.68 7.84 -19.78
C CYS A 117 2.77 7.46 -18.61
N LEU A 118 3.37 6.91 -17.55
CA LEU A 118 2.64 6.43 -16.39
C LEU A 118 1.90 7.57 -15.68
N ARG A 119 2.56 8.73 -15.50
CA ARG A 119 1.94 9.94 -14.94
C ARG A 119 0.78 10.43 -15.80
N HIS A 120 0.91 10.37 -17.12
CA HIS A 120 -0.16 10.76 -18.04
C HIS A 120 -1.40 9.85 -17.86
N TRP A 121 -1.21 8.53 -17.83
CA TRP A 121 -2.31 7.59 -17.58
C TRP A 121 -2.91 7.71 -16.18
N GLU A 122 -2.09 7.94 -15.16
CA GLU A 122 -2.58 8.20 -13.80
C GLU A 122 -3.45 9.46 -13.76
N SER A 123 -3.03 10.54 -14.41
CA SER A 123 -3.83 11.76 -14.53
C SER A 123 -5.14 11.51 -15.26
N LYS A 124 -5.13 10.76 -16.37
CA LYS A 124 -6.34 10.39 -17.12
C LYS A 124 -7.30 9.56 -16.28
N LYS A 125 -6.80 8.58 -15.51
CA LYS A 125 -7.58 7.79 -14.56
C LYS A 125 -8.25 8.67 -13.51
N PHE A 126 -7.52 9.64 -12.94
CA PHE A 126 -8.07 10.58 -11.96
C PHE A 126 -9.18 11.45 -12.55
N LYS A 127 -9.00 11.97 -13.77
CA LYS A 127 -10.04 12.75 -14.45
C LYS A 127 -11.33 11.96 -14.68
N HIS A 128 -11.22 10.71 -15.12
CA HIS A 128 -12.40 9.83 -15.26
C HIS A 128 -13.06 9.53 -13.91
N ALA A 129 -12.27 9.37 -12.84
CA ALA A 129 -12.82 9.19 -11.49
C ALA A 129 -13.53 10.44 -10.96
N GLU A 130 -12.99 11.65 -11.21
CA GLU A 130 -13.66 12.92 -10.89
C GLU A 130 -14.96 13.10 -11.67
N GLY A 131 -14.98 12.66 -12.94
CA GLY A 131 -16.16 12.63 -13.79
C GLY A 131 -17.18 11.54 -13.46
N LEU A 132 -16.97 10.73 -12.41
CA LEU A 132 -17.78 9.56 -12.05
C LEU A 132 -17.85 8.46 -13.13
N GLU A 133 -16.93 8.48 -14.10
CA GLU A 133 -16.81 7.51 -15.18
C GLU A 133 -15.97 6.29 -14.73
N PHE A 134 -16.49 5.53 -13.76
CA PHE A 134 -15.74 4.47 -13.10
C PHE A 134 -15.31 3.33 -14.03
N GLU A 135 -16.09 3.01 -15.07
CA GLU A 135 -15.74 1.99 -16.05
C GLU A 135 -14.50 2.38 -16.86
N LEU A 136 -14.41 3.64 -17.28
CA LEU A 136 -13.26 4.16 -17.99
C LEU A 136 -12.03 4.24 -17.08
N ALA A 137 -12.21 4.68 -15.82
CA ALA A 137 -11.15 4.67 -14.82
C ALA A 137 -10.61 3.25 -14.54
N ALA A 138 -11.49 2.24 -14.50
CA ALA A 138 -11.11 0.84 -14.34
C ALA A 138 -10.33 0.33 -15.56
N SER A 139 -10.77 0.64 -16.78
CA SER A 139 -10.05 0.30 -18.02
C SER A 139 -8.64 0.89 -18.04
N VAL A 140 -8.47 2.16 -17.67
CA VAL A 140 -7.15 2.81 -17.60
C VAL A 140 -6.27 2.18 -16.50
N ARG A 141 -6.84 1.80 -15.35
CA ARG A 141 -6.10 1.06 -14.30
C ARG A 141 -5.57 -0.27 -14.81
N ASP A 142 -6.37 -1.01 -15.56
CA ASP A 142 -5.99 -2.32 -16.07
C ASP A 142 -4.90 -2.19 -17.14
N GLN A 143 -4.98 -1.15 -17.98
CA GLN A 143 -3.90 -0.78 -18.92
C GLN A 143 -2.60 -0.44 -18.19
N ILE A 144 -2.63 0.42 -17.15
CA ILE A 144 -1.46 0.73 -16.31
C ILE A 144 -0.84 -0.55 -15.74
N THR A 145 -1.67 -1.46 -15.26
CA THR A 145 -1.23 -2.71 -14.64
C THR A 145 -0.54 -3.62 -15.66
N ALA A 146 -1.14 -3.78 -16.84
CA ALA A 146 -0.57 -4.56 -17.93
C ALA A 146 0.72 -3.95 -18.52
N PHE A 147 0.79 -2.62 -18.62
CA PHE A 147 2.01 -1.92 -19.04
C PHE A 147 3.14 -2.10 -18.02
N LYS A 148 2.83 -1.98 -16.72
CA LYS A 148 3.80 -2.25 -15.65
C LYS A 148 4.28 -3.70 -15.68
N SER A 149 3.39 -4.68 -15.84
CA SER A 149 3.77 -6.10 -15.86
C SER A 149 4.63 -6.47 -17.06
N THR A 150 4.37 -5.87 -18.23
CA THR A 150 5.11 -6.14 -19.47
C THR A 150 6.53 -5.56 -19.40
N GLN A 151 6.68 -4.36 -18.84
CA GLN A 151 7.95 -3.63 -18.83
C GLN A 151 8.83 -3.95 -17.61
N TRP A 152 8.24 -4.09 -16.43
CA TRP A 152 8.99 -4.48 -15.23
C TRP A 152 9.14 -5.97 -15.05
N GLY A 153 8.64 -6.77 -16.01
CA GLY A 153 8.70 -8.23 -16.07
C GLY A 153 9.05 -8.82 -14.72
N MET A 154 8.05 -9.00 -13.84
CA MET A 154 8.29 -9.55 -12.51
C MET A 154 9.13 -10.81 -12.66
N SER A 155 10.45 -10.68 -12.47
CA SER A 155 11.37 -11.76 -12.20
C SER A 155 10.99 -12.25 -10.82
N GLY A 156 9.95 -13.07 -10.83
CA GLY A 156 9.50 -13.93 -9.75
C GLY A 156 9.24 -15.31 -10.33
N GLU A 157 10.20 -15.82 -11.11
CA GLU A 157 10.38 -17.26 -11.17
C GLU A 157 11.11 -17.67 -9.88
N ARG A 158 10.39 -18.47 -9.10
CA ARG A 158 10.73 -19.17 -7.85
C ARG A 158 10.50 -18.42 -6.55
#